data_AF-A0A3B0RQV5-F1
#
_entry.id   AF-A0A3B0RQV5-F1
#
_cell.length_a   1.000
_cell.length_b   1.000
_cell.length_c   1.000
_cell.angle_alpha   90.00
_cell.angle_beta   90.00
_cell.angle_gamma   90.00
#
_symmetry.space_group_name_H-M   'P 1'
#
loop_
_entity.id
_entity.type
_entity.pdbx_description
1 polymer ?
#
loop_
_entity_poly.entity_id
_entity_poly.type
_entity_poly.pdbx_seq_one_letter_code
_entity_poly.pdbx_strand_id
1 'polypeptide(L)' 'MFGRKKFTQNVMGHEIAAPKPTRWALFYILKYVGLPICLLLTGLDIILFFIFKYGFNSCYGFFCLLN' A
#
# COMPACT_ATOMS: atom_id res chain seq x y z
N MET A 1 6.50 -10.09 7.54
CA MET A 1 5.48 -11.14 7.33
C MET A 1 6.19 -12.47 7.10
N PHE A 2 5.92 -13.39 8.01
CA PHE A 2 6.47 -14.74 8.22
C PHE A 2 6.99 -15.50 7.00
N GLY A 3 8.28 -15.84 7.04
CA GLY A 3 8.85 -16.94 6.27
C GLY A 3 8.35 -18.27 6.84
N ARG A 4 7.42 -18.93 6.14
CA ARG A 4 7.02 -20.30 6.47
C ARG A 4 8.24 -21.22 6.40
N LYS A 5 8.48 -22.01 7.45
CA LYS A 5 9.37 -23.18 7.38
C LYS A 5 8.84 -24.09 6.26
N LYS A 6 9.49 -24.03 5.09
CA LYS A 6 10.31 -25.15 4.63
C LYS A 6 9.73 -26.55 4.46
N PHE A 7 8.43 -26.83 4.62
CA PHE A 7 7.97 -28.22 4.64
C PHE A 7 7.96 -28.76 3.20
N THR A 8 8.93 -29.61 2.86
CA THR A 8 8.93 -30.40 1.63
C THR A 8 7.74 -31.36 1.71
N GLN A 9 6.64 -30.99 1.05
CA GLN A 9 5.49 -31.86 0.94
C GLN A 9 5.72 -32.81 -0.24
N ASN A 10 5.96 -34.08 0.09
CA ASN A 10 5.95 -35.16 -0.89
C ASN A 10 4.50 -35.66 -1.02
N VAL A 11 3.95 -35.59 -2.24
CA VAL A 11 2.60 -36.08 -2.55
C VAL A 11 2.73 -37.19 -3.58
N MET A 12 2.32 -38.41 -3.21
CA MET A 12 2.39 -39.59 -4.09
C MET A 12 3.79 -39.83 -4.72
N GLY A 13 4.85 -39.60 -3.95
CA GLY A 13 6.24 -39.79 -4.42
C GLY A 13 6.82 -38.61 -5.19
N HIS A 14 6.04 -37.58 -5.50
CA HIS A 14 6.51 -36.38 -6.20
C HIS A 14 6.78 -35.23 -5.22
N GLU A 15 7.95 -34.61 -5.37
CA GLU A 15 8.30 -33.39 -4.65
C GLU A 15 7.76 -32.16 -5.38
N ILE A 16 6.85 -31.44 -4.73
CA ILE A 16 6.29 -30.21 -5.30
C ILE A 16 7.22 -29.04 -4.96
N ALA A 17 7.70 -28.34 -5.99
CA ALA A 17 8.52 -27.16 -5.81
C ALA A 17 7.73 -26.06 -5.08
N ALA A 18 8.41 -25.36 -4.17
CA ALA A 18 7.78 -24.29 -3.40
C ALA A 18 7.30 -23.14 -4.31
N PRO A 19 6.14 -22.51 -4.01
CA PRO A 19 5.64 -21.38 -4.77
C PRO A 19 6.63 -20.21 -4.66
N LYS A 20 7.09 -19.72 -5.81
CA LYS A 20 7.98 -18.57 -5.90
C LYS A 20 7.15 -17.29 -6.03
N PRO A 21 7.51 -16.20 -5.32
CA PRO A 21 6.84 -14.92 -5.51
C PRO A 21 7.06 -14.47 -6.96
N THR A 22 5.97 -14.29 -7.69
CA THR A 22 5.98 -13.79 -9.07
C THR A 22 5.94 -12.26 -9.07
N ARG A 23 6.31 -11.61 -10.18
CA ARG A 23 6.18 -10.14 -10.32
C ARG A 23 4.75 -9.64 -10.08
N TRP A 24 3.76 -10.49 -10.34
CA TRP A 24 2.35 -10.24 -10.02
C TRP A 24 2.08 -10.07 -8.53
N ALA A 25 2.84 -10.73 -7.66
CA ALA A 25 2.70 -10.55 -6.21
C ALA A 25 2.95 -9.10 -5.79
N LEU A 26 3.95 -8.42 -6.40
CA LEU A 26 4.20 -7.00 -6.14
C LEU A 26 3.02 -6.14 -6.57
N PHE A 27 2.44 -6.42 -7.75
CA PHE A 27 1.27 -5.69 -8.24
C PHE A 27 0.07 -5.85 -7.30
N TYR A 28 -0.17 -7.06 -6.80
CA TYR A 28 -1.23 -7.30 -5.83
C TYR A 28 -1.00 -6.59 -4.49
N ILE A 29 0.23 -6.57 -4.00
CA ILE A 29 0.59 -5.81 -2.77
C ILE A 29 0.31 -4.32 -2.98
N LEU A 30 0.77 -3.74 -4.09
CA LEU A 30 0.52 -2.33 -4.39
C LEU A 30 -0.97 -2.02 -4.52
N LYS A 31 -1.74 -2.88 -5.21
CA LYS A 31 -3.17 -2.67 -5.44
C LYS A 31 -4.01 -2.82 -4.18
N TYR A 32 -3.72 -3.80 -3.33
CA TYR A 32 -4.58 -4.12 -2.18
C TYR A 32 -4.07 -3.59 -0.85
N VAL A 33 -2.80 -3.21 -0.76
CA VAL A 33 -2.20 -2.62 0.45
C VAL A 33 -1.78 -1.18 0.19
N GLY A 34 -1.03 -0.94 -0.88
CA GLY A 34 -0.56 0.41 -1.22
C GLY A 34 -1.71 1.38 -1.51
N LEU A 35 -2.63 0.99 -2.39
CA LEU A 35 -3.75 1.83 -2.82
C LEU A 35 -4.66 2.28 -1.67
N PRO A 36 -5.16 1.42 -0.76
CA PRO A 36 -6.00 1.89 0.34
C PRO A 36 -5.22 2.79 1.32
N ILE A 37 -3.93 2.52 1.56
CA ILE A 37 -3.09 3.40 2.40
C ILE A 37 -2.97 4.78 1.75
N CYS A 38 -2.64 4.84 0.46
CA CYS A 38 -2.57 6.11 -0.27
C CYS A 38 -3.90 6.85 -0.29
N LEU A 39 -5.02 6.13 -0.43
CA LEU A 39 -6.36 6.74 -0.42
C LEU A 39 -6.66 7.38 0.96
N LEU A 40 -6.33 6.68 2.05
CA LEU A 40 -6.49 7.24 3.40
C LEU A 40 -5.61 8.47 3.63
N LEU A 41 -4.34 8.42 3.23
CA LEU A 41 -3.42 9.56 3.38
C LEU A 41 -3.90 10.76 2.57
N THR A 42 -4.23 10.57 1.29
CA THR A 42 -4.73 11.66 0.44
C THR A 42 -6.05 12.24 0.96
N GLY A 43 -6.94 11.42 1.51
CA GLY A 43 -8.15 11.89 2.18
C GLY A 43 -7.84 12.78 3.40
N LEU A 44 -6.88 12.37 4.23
CA LEU A 44 -6.39 13.16 5.37
C LEU A 44 -5.78 14.50 4.93
N ASP A 45 -4.95 14.50 3.88
CA ASP A 45 -4.36 15.71 3.33
C ASP A 45 -5.43 16.70 2.83
N ILE A 46 -6.48 16.20 2.16
CA ILE A 46 -7.59 17.03 1.71
C ILE A 46 -8.34 17.64 2.90
N ILE A 47 -8.67 16.85 3.91
CA ILE A 47 -9.35 17.33 5.13
C ILE A 47 -8.52 18.44 5.78
N LEU A 48 -7.22 18.22 5.91
CA LEU A 48 -6.31 19.17 6.53
C LEU A 48 -6.19 20.47 5.71
N PHE A 49 -6.17 20.37 4.38
CA PHE A 49 -6.23 21.53 3.49
C PHE A 49 -7.50 22.37 3.71
N PHE A 50 -8.67 21.74 3.83
CA PHE A 50 -9.92 22.45 4.12
C PHE A 50 -9.86 23.14 5.50
N ILE A 51 -9.36 22.47 6.53
CA ILE A 51 -9.23 23.06 7.86
C ILE A 51 -8.34 24.31 7.84
N PHE A 52 -7.18 24.25 7.17
CA PHE A 52 -6.28 25.41 7.10
C PHE A 52 -6.82 26.54 6.23
N LYS A 53 -7.44 26.21 5.10
CA LYS A 53 -8.04 27.21 4.19
C LYS A 53 -9.16 27.99 4.86
N TYR A 54 -10.09 27.31 5.52
CA TYR A 54 -11.28 27.94 6.10
C TYR A 54 -11.08 28.42 7.55
N GLY A 55 -10.19 27.78 8.31
CA GLY A 55 -9.92 28.14 9.71
C GLY A 55 -8.84 29.20 9.89
N PHE A 56 -7.75 29.10 9.13
CA PHE A 56 -6.56 29.93 9.34
C PHE A 56 -6.27 30.92 8.20
N ASN A 57 -7.10 30.94 7.14
CA ASN A 57 -6.86 31.72 5.90
C ASN A 57 -5.43 31.54 5.35
N SER A 58 -4.82 30.38 5.62
CA SER A 58 -3.41 30.12 5.30
C SER A 58 -3.31 28.95 4.34
N CYS A 59 -2.44 29.08 3.35
CA CYS A 59 -2.23 28.03 2.35
C CYS A 59 -1.33 26.93 2.94
N TYR A 60 -1.85 25.70 2.95
CA TYR A 60 -1.16 24.53 3.49
C TYR A 60 -0.87 23.49 2.40
N GLY A 61 0.35 22.96 2.38
CA GLY A 61 0.76 21.87 1.49
C GLY A 61 1.05 22.28 0.05
N PHE A 62 0.95 21.32 -0.87
CA PHE A 62 1.26 21.50 -2.31
C PHE A 62 0.43 22.59 -3.00
N PHE A 63 -0.78 22.86 -2.49
CA PHE A 63 -1.66 23.92 -3.01
C PHE A 63 -1.16 25.34 -2.70
N CYS A 64 -0.22 25.50 -1.77
CA CYS A 64 0.44 26.79 -1.53
C CYS A 64 1.42 27.16 -2.65
N LEU A 65 2.01 26.17 -3.33
CA LEU A 65 2.95 26.40 -4.45
C LEU A 65 2.26 26.81 -5.76
N LEU A 66 0.93 26.73 -5.83
CA LEU A 66 0.11 27.05 -7.01
C LEU A 66 -0.68 28.36 -6.87
N ASN A 67 -0.48 29.12 -5.79
CA ASN A 67 -1.18 30.37 -5.47
C ASN A 67 -0.22 31.55 -5.41
#